data_AF-A0A522VAI3-F1
#
_entry.id   AF-A0A522VAI3-F1
#
_cell.length_a   1.000
_cell.length_b   1.000
_cell.length_c   1.000
_cell.angle_alpha   90.00
_cell.angle_beta   90.00
_cell.angle_gamma   90.00
#
_symmetry.space_group_name_H-M   'P 1'
#
loop_
_entity.id
_entity.type
_entity.pdbx_description
1 polymer ?
#
loop_
_entity_poly.entity_id
_entity_poly.type
_entity_poly.pdbx_seq_one_letter_code
_entity_poly.pdbx_strand_id
1 'polypeptide(L)'
;MKISKFQFTIKPQKELFLPPYKGSTFRGGFGHAFKRAVCMERNEDCIQCSIRHNCVYSYVFNTSILQEVEKGERFPHPFIIEPPLENKEYYGINDRLDFCLILVGRAVDYIPYFIFAF
;
A
#
# COMPACT_ATOMS: atom_id res chain seq x y z
N MET A 1 -7.90 -19.23 5.98
CA MET A 1 -7.12 -17.99 5.78
C MET A 1 -7.20 -17.61 4.30
N LYS A 2 -7.74 -16.43 3.96
CA LYS A 2 -7.89 -15.98 2.56
C LYS A 2 -6.58 -15.34 2.10
N ILE A 3 -6.08 -15.73 0.94
CA ILE A 3 -4.92 -15.13 0.27
C ILE A 3 -5.31 -14.90 -1.18
N SER A 4 -4.95 -13.75 -1.74
CA SER A 4 -5.17 -13.47 -3.16
C SER A 4 -3.98 -12.72 -3.74
N LYS A 5 -3.56 -13.14 -4.93
CA LYS A 5 -2.46 -12.54 -5.68
C LYS A 5 -3.03 -11.87 -6.92
N PHE A 6 -2.68 -10.61 -7.13
CA PHE A 6 -3.13 -9.78 -8.24
C PHE A 6 -1.91 -9.29 -9.02
N GLN A 7 -1.97 -9.39 -10.35
CA GLN A 7 -1.01 -8.76 -11.23
C GLN A 7 -1.50 -7.35 -11.56
N PHE A 8 -0.68 -6.34 -11.26
CA PHE A 8 -0.92 -4.97 -11.65
C PHE A 8 0.00 -4.60 -12.82
N THR A 9 -0.56 -3.86 -13.76
CA THR A 9 0.16 -3.23 -14.86
C THR A 9 -0.22 -1.76 -14.86
N ILE A 10 0.73 -0.89 -14.52
CA ILE A 10 0.52 0.56 -14.51
C ILE A 10 1.36 1.22 -15.61
N LYS A 11 0.88 2.38 -16.07
CA LYS A 11 1.54 3.17 -17.10
C LYS A 11 1.90 4.55 -16.53
N PRO A 12 3.16 5.00 -16.65
CA PRO A 12 3.52 6.35 -16.25
C PRO A 12 2.72 7.40 -17.04
N GLN A 13 2.09 8.34 -16.34
CA GLN A 13 1.42 9.49 -16.96
C GLN A 13 2.41 10.59 -17.37
N LYS A 14 3.59 10.59 -16.77
CA LYS A 14 4.74 11.46 -17.02
C LYS A 14 6.01 10.65 -16.86
N GLU A 15 7.13 11.20 -17.29
CA GLU A 15 8.44 10.60 -17.03
C GLU A 15 8.64 10.38 -15.53
N LEU A 16 9.09 9.18 -15.19
CA LEU A 16 9.23 8.72 -13.82
C LEU A 16 10.64 8.19 -13.60
N PHE A 17 11.28 8.69 -12.53
CA PHE A 17 12.55 8.16 -12.04
C PHE A 17 12.30 7.38 -10.76
N LEU A 18 12.64 6.10 -10.76
CA LEU A 18 12.57 5.21 -9.62
C LEU A 18 13.97 4.75 -9.21
N PRO A 19 14.21 4.51 -7.92
CA PRO A 19 15.46 3.89 -7.51
C PRO A 19 15.56 2.46 -8.09
N PRO A 20 16.77 1.88 -8.13
CA PRO A 20 16.97 0.48 -8.48
C PRO A 20 16.10 -0.45 -7.62
N TYR A 21 16.00 -0.14 -6.32
CA TYR A 21 15.18 -0.85 -5.35
C TYR A 21 13.79 -0.22 -5.20
N LYS A 22 12.85 -0.63 -6.05
CA LYS A 22 11.51 -0.04 -6.16
C LYS A 22 10.59 -0.27 -4.95
N GLY A 23 10.85 -1.29 -4.14
CA GLY A 23 9.96 -1.68 -3.05
C GLY A 23 9.67 -0.56 -2.05
N SER A 24 10.68 0.25 -1.69
CA SER A 24 10.51 1.39 -0.78
C SER A 24 9.63 2.48 -1.39
N THR A 25 9.86 2.84 -2.65
CA THR A 25 9.06 3.83 -3.39
C THR A 25 7.63 3.38 -3.58
N PHE A 26 7.42 2.11 -3.96
CA PHE A 26 6.09 1.53 -4.14
C PHE A 26 5.32 1.56 -2.82
N ARG A 27 5.90 1.03 -1.73
CA ARG A 27 5.23 1.01 -0.43
C ARG A 27 4.93 2.43 0.08
N GLY A 28 5.88 3.35 -0.05
CA GLY A 28 5.72 4.74 0.38
C GLY A 28 4.65 5.49 -0.42
N GLY A 29 4.78 5.50 -1.75
CA GLY A 29 3.83 6.14 -2.66
C GLY A 29 2.43 5.56 -2.50
N PHE A 30 2.31 4.23 -2.46
CA PHE A 30 1.05 3.53 -2.21
C PHE A 30 0.44 3.94 -0.86
N GLY A 31 1.22 3.98 0.23
CA GLY A 31 0.70 4.38 1.54
C GLY A 31 0.10 5.79 1.54
N HIS A 32 0.75 6.76 0.88
CA HIS A 32 0.20 8.10 0.74
C HIS A 32 -1.06 8.12 -0.13
N ALA A 33 -1.06 7.41 -1.26
CA ALA A 33 -2.22 7.35 -2.15
C ALA A 33 -3.42 6.67 -1.49
N PHE A 34 -3.17 5.55 -0.80
CA PHE A 34 -4.17 4.81 -0.05
C PHE A 34 -4.76 5.63 1.10
N LYS A 35 -3.93 6.36 1.86
CA LYS A 35 -4.43 7.32 2.87
C LYS A 35 -5.37 8.34 2.23
N ARG A 36 -4.98 8.96 1.11
CA ARG A 36 -5.85 9.95 0.42
C ARG A 36 -7.16 9.36 -0.08
N ALA A 37 -7.15 8.10 -0.49
CA ALA A 37 -8.30 7.38 -1.02
C ALA A 37 -9.35 7.07 0.06
N VAL A 38 -8.93 6.61 1.24
CA VAL A 38 -9.86 6.05 2.25
C VAL A 38 -9.98 6.86 3.53
N CYS A 39 -9.04 7.78 3.81
CA CYS A 39 -9.04 8.57 5.04
C CYS A 39 -9.97 9.78 4.91
N MET A 40 -10.96 9.85 5.81
CA MET A 40 -11.88 10.98 5.93
C MET A 40 -11.22 12.18 6.62
N GLU A 41 -10.42 11.92 7.65
CA GLU A 41 -9.74 12.94 8.47
C GLU A 41 -8.25 13.02 8.13
N ARG A 42 -7.93 13.56 6.95
CA ARG A 42 -6.59 13.51 6.32
C ARG A 42 -5.46 14.07 7.20
N ASN A 43 -5.79 14.97 8.14
CA ASN A 43 -4.84 15.69 8.98
C ASN A 43 -4.75 15.15 10.42
N GLU A 44 -5.54 14.15 10.80
CA GLU A 44 -5.48 13.58 12.15
C GLU A 44 -4.41 12.49 12.27
N ASP A 45 -3.84 12.40 13.48
CA ASP A 45 -3.05 11.24 13.89
C ASP A 45 -3.99 10.02 14.00
N CYS A 46 -3.62 8.92 13.34
CA CYS A 46 -4.39 7.68 13.40
C CYS A 46 -4.48 7.10 14.82
N ILE A 47 -3.56 7.46 15.73
CA ILE A 47 -3.61 7.10 17.14
C ILE A 47 -4.82 7.77 17.83
N GLN A 48 -5.09 9.03 17.52
CA GLN A 48 -6.17 9.81 18.15
C GLN A 48 -7.50 9.74 17.40
N CYS A 49 -7.52 9.13 16.21
CA CYS A 49 -8.70 9.03 15.37
C CYS A 49 -9.82 8.16 16.01
N SER A 50 -11.03 8.72 16.11
CA SER A 50 -12.21 8.09 16.75
C SER A 50 -12.65 6.78 16.08
N ILE A 51 -12.38 6.60 14.78
CA ILE A 51 -12.78 5.41 14.02
C ILE A 51 -11.62 4.43 13.79
N ARG A 52 -10.48 4.58 14.48
CA ARG A 52 -9.25 3.82 14.21
C ARG A 52 -9.44 2.29 14.16
N HIS A 53 -10.35 1.74 14.98
CA HIS A 53 -10.61 0.29 15.05
C HIS A 53 -11.37 -0.25 13.83
N ASN A 54 -12.18 0.59 13.16
CA ASN A 54 -12.94 0.23 11.96
C ASN A 54 -12.37 0.87 10.67
N CYS A 55 -11.28 1.63 10.78
CA CYS A 55 -10.67 2.33 9.67
C CYS A 55 -9.83 1.37 8.80
N VAL A 56 -10.14 1.33 7.50
CA VAL A 56 -9.41 0.49 6.52
C VAL A 56 -7.94 0.88 6.45
N TYR A 57 -7.61 2.18 6.47
CA TYR A 57 -6.22 2.64 6.49
C TYR A 57 -5.48 2.13 7.72
N SER A 58 -6.10 2.22 8.90
CA SER A 58 -5.52 1.74 10.16
C SER A 58 -5.26 0.23 10.10
N TYR A 59 -6.21 -0.55 9.59
CA TYR A 59 -6.03 -1.98 9.42
C TYR A 59 -4.87 -2.35 8.49
N VAL A 60 -4.73 -1.66 7.34
CA VAL A 60 -3.71 -1.96 6.33
C VAL A 60 -2.32 -1.46 6.74
N PHE A 61 -2.21 -0.26 7.31
CA PHE A 61 -0.93 0.41 7.55
C PHE A 61 -0.56 0.61 9.02
N ASN A 62 -1.51 0.52 9.95
CA ASN A 62 -1.29 0.72 11.38
C ASN A 62 -1.78 -0.48 12.20
N THR A 63 -1.53 -1.69 11.71
CA THR A 63 -2.02 -2.95 12.30
C THR A 63 -1.62 -3.12 13.78
N SER A 64 -0.47 -2.58 14.19
CA SER A 64 -0.03 -2.57 15.59
C SER A 64 -0.92 -1.71 16.50
N ILE A 65 -1.47 -0.58 16.00
CA ILE A 65 -2.38 0.27 16.78
C ILE A 65 -3.66 -0.51 17.15
N LEU A 66 -4.11 -1.42 16.28
CA LEU A 66 -5.32 -2.20 16.50
C LEU A 66 -5.18 -3.29 17.57
N GLN A 67 -3.96 -3.72 17.87
CA GLN A 67 -3.70 -4.82 18.79
C GLN A 67 -3.25 -4.34 20.18
N GLU A 68 -3.22 -3.01 20.42
CA GLU A 68 -2.83 -2.41 21.70
C GLU A 68 -1.48 -2.90 22.25
N VAL A 69 -0.61 -3.31 21.33
CA VAL A 69 0.70 -3.91 21.61
C VAL A 69 1.74 -2.84 21.93
N GLU A 70 2.70 -3.21 22.77
CA GLU A 70 3.77 -2.34 23.22
C GLU A 70 4.58 -1.75 22.05
N LYS A 71 5.14 -0.55 22.26
CA LYS A 71 6.04 0.12 21.31
C LYS A 71 7.24 -0.79 21.00
N GLY A 72 7.21 -1.47 19.85
CA GLY A 72 8.33 -2.29 19.39
C GLY A 72 7.90 -3.53 18.61
N GLU A 73 6.69 -4.04 18.86
CA GLU A 73 6.17 -5.19 18.13
C GLU A 73 5.70 -4.77 16.73
N ARG A 74 6.37 -5.33 15.70
CA ARG A 74 6.02 -5.11 14.30
C ARG A 74 5.06 -6.19 13.84
N PHE A 75 3.78 -5.87 13.80
CA PHE A 75 2.80 -6.72 13.12
C PHE A 75 2.96 -6.59 11.61
N PRO A 76 2.98 -7.71 10.88
CA PRO A 76 3.05 -7.66 9.43
C PRO A 76 1.78 -7.00 8.88
N HIS A 77 1.96 -6.09 7.93
CA HIS A 77 0.84 -5.55 7.18
C HIS A 77 0.18 -6.66 6.35
N PRO A 78 -1.15 -6.63 6.15
CA PRO A 78 -1.88 -7.68 5.46
C PRO A 78 -1.73 -7.62 3.92
N PHE A 79 -0.60 -7.09 3.43
CA PHE A 79 -0.29 -7.01 2.02
C PHE A 79 1.21 -7.14 1.74
N ILE A 80 1.56 -7.65 0.56
CA ILE A 80 2.92 -7.71 0.02
C ILE A 80 2.88 -7.09 -1.37
N ILE A 81 3.85 -6.21 -1.67
CA ILE A 81 4.11 -5.73 -3.03
C ILE A 81 5.39 -6.41 -3.49
N GLU A 82 5.31 -7.20 -4.56
CA GLU A 82 6.47 -7.76 -5.25
C GLU A 82 6.78 -6.83 -6.44
N PRO A 83 7.70 -5.87 -6.29
CA PRO A 83 8.06 -4.96 -7.37
C PRO A 83 8.78 -5.72 -8.51
N PRO A 84 8.89 -5.13 -9.71
CA PRO A 84 9.72 -5.72 -10.75
C PRO A 84 11.18 -5.77 -10.30
N LEU A 85 11.84 -6.90 -10.56
CA LEU A 85 13.23 -7.18 -10.15
C LEU A 85 14.29 -6.52 -11.05
N GLU A 86 13.89 -5.49 -11.79
CA GLU A 86 14.76 -4.77 -12.72
C GLU A 86 15.46 -3.58 -12.04
N ASN A 87 16.66 -3.26 -12.50
CA ASN A 87 17.40 -2.07 -12.07
C ASN A 87 17.08 -0.83 -12.94
N LYS A 88 16.06 -0.89 -13.80
CA LYS A 88 15.63 0.25 -14.63
C LYS A 88 15.20 1.40 -13.72
N GLU A 89 15.79 2.57 -13.91
CA GLU A 89 15.50 3.75 -13.11
C GLU A 89 14.61 4.75 -13.84
N TYR A 90 14.74 4.87 -15.16
CA TYR A 90 13.93 5.77 -15.97
C TYR A 90 12.77 5.04 -16.65
N TYR A 91 11.56 5.57 -16.51
CA TYR A 91 10.36 5.11 -17.22
C TYR A 91 9.73 6.25 -17.99
N GLY A 92 9.66 6.10 -19.31
CA GLY A 92 8.98 7.02 -20.20
C GLY A 92 7.47 6.79 -20.23
N ILE A 93 6.74 7.72 -20.85
CA ILE A 93 5.27 7.63 -20.97
C ILE A 93 4.77 6.45 -21.80
N ASN A 94 5.63 5.71 -22.49
CA ASN A 94 5.27 4.51 -23.26
C ASN A 94 5.67 3.22 -22.54
N ASP A 95 6.38 3.32 -21.42
CA ASP A 95 6.75 2.18 -20.62
C ASP A 95 5.57 1.65 -19.80
N ARG A 96 5.74 0.45 -19.27
CA ARG A 96 4.84 -0.18 -18.31
C ARG A 96 5.63 -0.61 -17.08
N LEU A 97 4.96 -0.62 -15.94
CA LEU A 97 5.47 -1.24 -14.72
C LEU A 97 4.52 -2.34 -14.28
N ASP A 98 5.07 -3.53 -14.21
CA ASP A 98 4.38 -4.74 -13.78
C ASP A 98 4.85 -5.13 -12.39
N PHE A 99 3.90 -5.40 -11.50
CA PHE A 99 4.19 -5.84 -10.13
C PHE A 99 3.05 -6.71 -9.60
N CYS A 100 3.34 -7.51 -8.57
CA CYS A 100 2.32 -8.29 -7.90
C CYS A 100 1.91 -7.63 -6.58
N LEU A 101 0.60 -7.62 -6.32
CA LEU A 101 0.02 -7.31 -5.02
C LEU A 101 -0.57 -8.59 -4.42
N ILE A 102 -0.08 -8.99 -3.25
CA ILE A 102 -0.62 -10.12 -2.50
C ILE A 102 -1.37 -9.56 -1.30
N LEU A 103 -2.63 -9.94 -1.13
CA LEU A 103 -3.48 -9.54 -0.01
C LEU A 103 -3.77 -10.75 0.89
N VAL A 104 -3.76 -10.52 2.20
CA VAL A 104 -3.91 -11.57 3.22
C VAL A 104 -5.08 -11.24 4.16
N GLY A 105 -5.92 -12.23 4.46
CA GLY A 105 -7.04 -12.09 5.37
C GLY A 105 -8.10 -11.11 4.87
N ARG A 106 -8.56 -10.21 5.75
CA ARG A 106 -9.60 -9.21 5.42
C ARG A 106 -9.15 -8.18 4.38
N ALA A 107 -7.84 -8.03 4.15
CA ALA A 107 -7.35 -7.10 3.14
C ALA A 107 -7.85 -7.46 1.73
N VAL A 108 -8.13 -8.74 1.47
CA VAL A 108 -8.67 -9.18 0.19
C VAL A 108 -10.03 -8.54 -0.11
N ASP A 109 -10.85 -8.31 0.92
CA ASP A 109 -12.18 -7.69 0.77
C ASP A 109 -12.08 -6.17 0.52
N TYR A 110 -10.88 -5.60 0.68
CA TYR A 110 -10.57 -4.19 0.46
C TYR A 110 -9.89 -3.93 -0.90
N ILE A 111 -9.80 -4.93 -1.79
CA ILE A 111 -9.17 -4.79 -3.12
C ILE A 111 -9.63 -3.55 -3.92
N PRO A 112 -10.91 -3.11 -3.89
CA PRO A 112 -11.31 -1.91 -4.64
C PRO A 112 -10.55 -0.65 -4.21
N TYR A 113 -10.20 -0.53 -2.92
CA TYR A 113 -9.41 0.60 -2.42
C TYR A 113 -7.94 0.53 -2.86
N PHE A 114 -7.38 -0.66 -3.02
CA PHE A 114 -6.03 -0.83 -3.58
C PHE A 114 -6.01 -0.44 -5.05
N ILE A 115 -7.02 -0.86 -5.83
CA ILE A 115 -7.17 -0.50 -7.24
C ILE A 115 -7.31 1.02 -7.40
N PHE A 116 -8.12 1.67 -6.55
CA PHE A 116 -8.31 3.12 -6.64
C PHE A 116 -7.05 3.92 -6.25
N ALA A 117 -6.19 3.37 -5.40
CA ALA A 117 -4.98 4.05 -4.92
C ALA A 117 -3.78 3.93 -5.87
N PHE A 118 -3.74 2.89 -6.71
CA PHE A 118 -2.70 2.69 -7.74
C PHE A 118 -3.09 3.35 -9.07
#